data_AF-A0A672TRJ8-F1
#
_entry.id   AF-A0A672TRJ8-F1
#
_cell.length_a   1.000
_cell.length_b   1.000
_cell.length_c   1.000
_cell.angle_alpha   90.00
_cell.angle_beta   90.00
_cell.angle_gamma   90.00
#
_symmetry.space_group_name_H-M   'P 1'
#
loop_
_entity.id
_entity.type
_entity.pdbx_description
1 polymer ?
#
loop_
_entity_poly.entity_id
_entity_poly.type
_entity_poly.pdbx_seq_one_letter_code
_entity_poly.pdbx_strand_id
1 'polypeptide(L)'
;MADDEKAGGSPGGSYAGGCESAHCNVLSWEQVQRLDRILSETIPIHGRGNFPTLAMQPRQIVKVVRSRLEEKGIGLRDVRLNGSAASHVLHQDSGLGYKDLDLIFCADLKGEAEFQTVKDVVLDCLLDFLPEGVNKEKITPLTLKEAYVQKMVKVCNDSDRWSLISLSNNSGKNVELKFVDSLRRQFEFSVDSFQIKLDSLLLFYECSENPMTETFHPTIIGESVYGCFQEAFDHLCNKIIATRNPEEIRGGGLLKYCNLLVRGFRAASESEIKSLQRYMCSRFFIDFSDIGEQQRKLESYLQNHFVGLEDRKYDYLMTLHGVVNESTVCLMGHERRQTLNLITMLAIRVLAEQNIIPNVANVTCYYQPAPYVADANFSNYYIAQVQTVFPCQQHTYSTWLPCN
;
A
#
# COMPACT_ATOMS: atom_id res chain seq x y z
N MET A 1 -76.00 -10.68 19.34
CA MET A 1 -75.97 -11.16 17.93
C MET A 1 -75.44 -9.98 17.13
N ALA A 2 -74.21 -10.12 16.65
CA ALA A 2 -73.44 -9.18 15.81
C ALA A 2 -73.31 -7.72 16.29
N ASP A 3 -72.12 -7.34 16.77
CA ASP A 3 -71.62 -5.97 16.65
C ASP A 3 -70.41 -6.02 15.69
N ASP A 4 -70.55 -5.21 14.63
CA ASP A 4 -69.76 -5.20 13.42
C ASP A 4 -68.56 -4.25 13.52
N GLU A 5 -67.50 -4.61 12.79
CA GLU A 5 -66.18 -4.00 12.77
C GLU A 5 -66.18 -2.52 12.34
N LYS A 6 -65.40 -1.69 13.05
CA LYS A 6 -64.80 -0.47 12.50
C LYS A 6 -63.35 -0.26 12.98
N ALA A 7 -62.44 -0.47 12.03
CA ALA A 7 -61.21 0.29 11.76
C ALA A 7 -60.35 0.72 12.96
N GLY A 8 -59.38 -0.12 13.33
CA GLY A 8 -58.22 0.26 14.12
C GLY A 8 -57.09 0.76 13.21
N GLY A 9 -56.83 2.07 13.24
CA GLY A 9 -55.58 2.64 12.74
C GLY A 9 -54.52 2.59 13.84
N SER A 10 -53.45 1.82 13.62
CA SER A 10 -52.23 1.86 14.44
C SER A 10 -51.12 2.56 13.67
N PRO A 11 -50.46 3.59 14.21
CA PRO A 11 -49.29 4.18 13.59
C PRO A 11 -48.09 3.23 13.80
N GLY A 12 -47.58 2.68 12.71
CA GLY A 12 -46.31 1.95 12.70
C GLY A 12 -45.19 2.89 13.13
N GLY A 13 -44.63 2.61 14.30
CA GLY A 13 -43.43 3.26 14.80
C GLY A 13 -42.26 3.00 13.88
N SER A 14 -41.93 3.99 13.05
CA SER A 14 -40.64 4.11 12.41
C SER A 14 -39.59 4.35 13.49
N TYR A 15 -38.85 3.30 13.86
CA TYR A 15 -37.60 3.43 14.63
C TYR A 15 -36.55 4.09 13.72
N ALA A 16 -36.65 5.40 13.60
CA ALA A 16 -35.58 6.27 13.12
C ALA A 16 -34.56 6.44 14.27
N GLY A 17 -33.79 5.39 14.55
CA GLY A 17 -32.58 5.46 15.35
C GLY A 17 -31.40 5.76 14.44
N GLY A 18 -31.28 7.01 13.98
CA GLY A 18 -30.08 7.49 13.29
C GLY A 18 -28.91 7.41 14.25
N CYS A 19 -28.12 6.34 14.14
CA CYS A 19 -27.02 6.08 15.04
C CYS A 19 -25.78 6.86 14.55
N GLU A 20 -25.44 7.94 15.26
CA GLU A 20 -24.14 8.62 15.12
C GLU A 20 -22.95 7.67 15.35
N SER A 21 -23.18 6.46 15.90
CA SER A 21 -22.17 5.42 16.17
C SER A 21 -22.01 4.35 15.07
N ALA A 22 -22.60 4.51 13.87
CA ALA A 22 -22.48 3.49 12.83
C ALA A 22 -21.04 3.30 12.28
N HIS A 23 -20.16 4.29 12.46
CA HIS A 23 -18.80 4.30 11.91
C HIS A 23 -17.70 3.84 12.87
N CYS A 24 -18.05 3.56 14.13
CA CYS A 24 -17.12 3.16 15.18
C CYS A 24 -17.43 1.74 15.69
N ASN A 25 -16.41 1.04 16.19
CA ASN A 25 -16.57 -0.24 16.86
C ASN A 25 -15.49 -0.41 17.95
N VAL A 26 -15.84 -1.11 19.03
CA VAL A 26 -14.90 -1.45 20.09
C VAL A 26 -14.17 -2.73 19.71
N LEU A 27 -12.84 -2.69 19.69
CA LEU A 27 -12.04 -3.87 19.38
C LEU A 27 -12.23 -4.97 20.43
N SER A 28 -12.32 -6.22 19.97
CA SER A 28 -12.30 -7.40 20.84
C SER A 28 -10.90 -7.63 21.45
N TRP A 29 -10.82 -8.43 22.51
CA TRP A 29 -9.55 -8.76 23.15
C TRP A 29 -8.51 -9.32 22.16
N GLU A 30 -8.92 -10.22 21.25
CA GLU A 30 -8.02 -10.76 20.24
C GLU A 30 -7.46 -9.68 19.30
N GLN A 31 -8.30 -8.70 18.92
CA GLN A 31 -7.88 -7.55 18.12
C GLN A 31 -6.93 -6.64 18.90
N VAL A 32 -7.23 -6.37 20.18
CA VAL A 32 -6.35 -5.60 21.07
C VAL A 32 -4.98 -6.29 21.22
N GLN A 33 -4.95 -7.61 21.41
CA GLN A 33 -3.71 -8.38 21.52
C GLN A 33 -2.89 -8.34 20.21
N ARG A 34 -3.55 -8.40 19.04
CA ARG A 34 -2.86 -8.24 17.75
C ARG A 34 -2.30 -6.83 17.57
N LEU A 35 -3.05 -5.81 17.97
CA LEU A 35 -2.58 -4.42 17.94
C LEU A 35 -1.36 -4.21 18.84
N ASP A 36 -1.41 -4.70 20.08
CA ASP A 36 -0.31 -4.64 21.03
C ASP A 36 0.96 -5.29 20.47
N ARG A 37 0.82 -6.47 19.86
CA ARG A 37 1.94 -7.16 19.22
C ARG A 37 2.58 -6.30 18.14
N ILE A 38 1.78 -5.70 17.24
CA ILE A 38 2.29 -4.85 16.16
C ILE A 38 3.01 -3.62 16.72
N LEU A 39 2.47 -2.99 17.77
CA LEU A 39 3.06 -1.77 18.34
C LEU A 39 4.27 -2.02 19.24
N SER A 40 4.40 -3.24 19.78
CA SER A 40 5.50 -3.66 20.64
C SER A 40 6.60 -4.43 19.90
N GLU A 41 6.34 -4.91 18.68
CA GLU A 41 7.33 -5.57 17.83
C GLU A 41 8.45 -4.59 17.45
N THR A 42 9.70 -5.02 17.67
CA THR A 42 10.87 -4.24 17.26
C THR A 42 11.09 -4.41 15.77
N ILE A 43 11.03 -3.29 15.04
CA ILE A 43 11.20 -3.24 13.59
C ILE A 43 12.51 -2.56 13.21
N PRO A 44 13.22 -3.06 12.18
CA PRO A 44 14.48 -2.48 11.72
C PRO A 44 14.24 -1.31 10.74
N ILE A 45 14.81 -0.15 11.05
CA ILE A 45 14.90 0.99 10.13
C ILE A 45 16.32 1.07 9.58
N HIS A 46 16.46 0.78 8.29
CA HIS A 46 17.76 0.59 7.67
C HIS A 46 18.37 1.94 7.27
N GLY A 47 19.57 2.22 7.78
CA GLY A 47 20.37 3.35 7.35
C GLY A 47 21.02 3.09 5.99
N ARG A 48 21.06 4.11 5.14
CA ARG A 48 21.81 4.07 3.87
C ARG A 48 23.31 4.30 4.11
N GLY A 49 24.13 3.69 3.26
CA GLY A 49 25.58 3.79 3.36
C GLY A 49 26.10 3.15 4.64
N ASN A 50 26.86 3.90 5.43
CA ASN A 50 27.48 3.41 6.67
C ASN A 50 26.66 3.72 7.93
N PHE A 51 25.44 4.23 7.79
CA PHE A 51 24.57 4.49 8.94
C PHE A 51 24.04 3.18 9.53
N PRO A 52 24.01 3.04 10.88
CA PRO A 52 23.56 1.81 11.52
C PRO A 52 22.08 1.55 11.27
N THR A 53 21.65 0.30 11.43
CA THR A 53 20.21 -0.02 11.45
C THR A 53 19.64 0.32 12.81
N LEU A 54 18.54 1.08 12.85
CA LEU A 54 17.84 1.42 14.09
C LEU A 54 16.86 0.29 14.44
N ALA A 55 16.86 -0.13 15.70
CA ALA A 55 15.90 -1.09 16.22
C ALA A 55 14.84 -0.34 17.04
N MET A 56 13.63 -0.21 16.50
CA MET A 56 12.62 0.69 17.04
C MET A 56 11.28 -0.01 17.23
N GLN A 57 10.53 0.34 18.28
CA GLN A 57 9.15 -0.12 18.45
C GLN A 57 8.18 0.99 18.04
N PRO A 58 7.11 0.70 17.27
CA PRO A 58 6.15 1.73 16.87
C PRO A 58 5.58 2.53 18.04
N ARG A 59 5.28 1.88 19.17
CA ARG A 59 4.82 2.58 20.38
C ARG A 59 5.83 3.62 20.90
N GLN A 60 7.13 3.34 20.80
CA GLN A 60 8.18 4.28 21.21
C GLN A 60 8.28 5.45 20.24
N ILE A 61 8.17 5.19 18.94
CA ILE A 61 8.14 6.23 17.90
C ILE A 61 6.99 7.19 18.18
N VAL A 62 5.78 6.65 18.34
CA VAL A 62 4.58 7.46 18.60
C VAL A 62 4.74 8.28 19.87
N LYS A 63 5.22 7.67 20.96
CA LYS A 63 5.42 8.35 22.25
C LYS A 63 6.39 9.54 22.13
N VAL A 64 7.58 9.32 21.56
CA VAL A 64 8.61 10.36 21.47
C VAL A 64 8.18 11.48 20.51
N VAL A 65 7.61 11.13 19.35
CA VAL A 65 7.12 12.11 18.37
C VAL A 65 5.97 12.93 18.96
N ARG A 66 5.01 12.30 19.65
CA ARG A 66 3.88 12.98 20.31
C ARG A 66 4.38 14.00 21.33
N SER A 67 5.22 13.58 22.29
CA SER A 67 5.77 14.45 23.33
C SER A 67 6.46 15.68 22.74
N ARG A 68 7.32 15.47 21.74
CA ARG A 68 8.09 16.57 21.13
C ARG A 68 7.24 17.52 20.30
N LEU A 69 6.19 17.04 19.63
CA LEU A 69 5.25 17.92 18.93
C LEU A 69 4.49 18.80 19.91
N GLU A 70 4.00 18.22 21.01
CA GLU A 70 3.28 18.95 22.06
C GLU A 70 4.21 19.99 22.75
N GLU A 71 5.46 19.64 23.05
CA GLU A 71 6.49 20.57 23.58
C GLU A 71 6.79 21.74 22.64
N LYS A 72 6.69 21.53 21.31
CA LYS A 72 6.85 22.56 20.29
C LYS A 72 5.58 23.34 19.99
N GLY A 73 4.50 23.08 20.74
CA GLY A 73 3.21 23.79 20.61
C GLY A 73 2.34 23.33 19.43
N ILE A 74 2.63 22.16 18.85
CA ILE A 74 1.76 21.55 17.83
C ILE A 74 0.74 20.67 18.56
N GLY A 75 -0.52 21.09 18.53
CA GLY A 75 -1.64 20.33 19.08
C GLY A 75 -1.84 19.02 18.33
N LEU A 76 -2.00 17.92 19.08
CA LEU A 76 -2.37 16.61 18.57
C LEU A 76 -3.74 16.21 19.09
N ARG A 77 -4.66 15.92 18.17
CA ARG A 77 -6.05 15.54 18.47
C ARG A 77 -6.15 14.05 18.83
N ASP A 78 -5.51 13.20 18.04
CA ASP A 78 -5.35 11.77 18.29
C ASP A 78 -4.22 11.17 17.43
N VAL A 79 -3.82 9.94 17.76
CA VAL A 79 -2.93 9.12 16.92
C VAL A 79 -3.66 7.85 16.49
N ARG A 80 -3.52 7.47 15.23
CA ARG A 80 -4.24 6.35 14.62
C ARG A 80 -3.31 5.42 13.86
N LEU A 81 -3.57 4.11 13.94
CA LEU A 81 -3.02 3.13 13.00
C LEU A 81 -3.96 3.02 11.80
N ASN A 82 -3.43 3.11 10.58
CA ASN A 82 -4.20 3.07 9.34
C ASN A 82 -3.77 1.92 8.41
N GLY A 83 -4.45 1.81 7.27
CA GLY A 83 -4.01 1.04 6.12
C GLY A 83 -4.15 -0.47 6.31
N SER A 84 -3.25 -1.20 5.65
CA SER A 84 -3.27 -2.67 5.70
C SER A 84 -3.00 -3.22 7.10
N ALA A 85 -2.24 -2.49 7.94
CA ALA A 85 -1.97 -2.87 9.32
C ALA A 85 -3.24 -2.83 10.19
N ALA A 86 -4.05 -1.77 10.08
CA ALA A 86 -5.33 -1.70 10.78
C ALA A 86 -6.28 -2.84 10.36
N SER A 87 -6.33 -3.12 9.06
CA SER A 87 -7.14 -4.22 8.51
C SER A 87 -6.67 -5.59 9.03
N HIS A 88 -5.35 -5.79 9.15
CA HIS A 88 -4.77 -7.02 9.71
C HIS A 88 -5.05 -7.19 11.21
N VAL A 89 -5.06 -6.09 11.98
CA VAL A 89 -5.49 -6.12 13.38
C VAL A 89 -6.93 -6.60 13.49
N LEU A 90 -7.83 -6.05 12.67
CA LEU A 90 -9.25 -6.40 12.71
C LEU A 90 -9.50 -7.83 12.24
N HIS A 91 -8.85 -8.27 11.16
CA HIS A 91 -8.99 -9.60 10.57
C HIS A 91 -7.66 -10.13 9.99
N GLN A 92 -7.01 -11.01 10.73
CA GLN A 92 -5.67 -11.55 10.42
C GLN A 92 -5.63 -12.29 9.08
N ASP A 93 -6.67 -13.08 8.78
CA ASP A 93 -6.74 -14.00 7.63
C ASP A 93 -7.35 -13.39 6.36
N SER A 94 -7.40 -12.06 6.28
CA SER A 94 -7.89 -11.34 5.08
C SER A 94 -7.10 -11.68 3.80
N GLY A 95 -5.89 -12.24 3.92
CA GLY A 95 -4.99 -12.53 2.80
C GLY A 95 -4.33 -11.29 2.19
N LEU A 96 -4.60 -10.11 2.76
CA LEU A 96 -3.92 -8.86 2.41
C LEU A 96 -2.51 -8.79 3.00
N GLY A 97 -2.32 -9.41 4.16
CA GLY A 97 -1.17 -9.14 5.03
C GLY A 97 -1.15 -7.68 5.46
N TYR A 98 -0.04 -7.22 6.00
CA TYR A 98 0.25 -5.80 6.10
C TYR A 98 1.67 -5.53 5.64
N LYS A 99 1.81 -4.48 4.83
CA LYS A 99 3.09 -4.09 4.25
C LYS A 99 3.68 -2.96 5.09
N ASP A 100 3.16 -1.76 4.89
CA ASP A 100 3.64 -0.57 5.58
C ASP A 100 2.88 -0.38 6.91
N LEU A 101 3.56 0.21 7.89
CA LEU A 101 2.99 0.60 9.16
C LEU A 101 2.63 2.09 9.09
N ASP A 102 1.36 2.35 8.79
CA ASP A 102 0.85 3.71 8.58
C ASP A 102 0.36 4.31 9.90
N LEU A 103 1.12 5.25 10.46
CA LEU A 103 0.78 5.98 11.67
C LEU A 103 0.31 7.38 11.31
N ILE A 104 -0.95 7.69 11.61
CA ILE A 104 -1.54 9.01 11.41
C ILE A 104 -1.52 9.78 12.72
N PHE A 105 -0.88 10.93 12.72
CA PHE A 105 -0.91 11.94 13.77
C PHE A 105 -1.86 13.04 13.33
N CYS A 106 -3.03 13.15 13.97
CA CYS A 106 -3.99 14.22 13.68
C CYS A 106 -3.49 15.51 14.34
N ALA A 107 -2.80 16.34 13.57
CA ALA A 107 -2.02 17.48 14.05
C ALA A 107 -2.55 18.81 13.50
N ASP A 108 -2.47 19.87 14.29
CA ASP A 108 -2.87 21.22 13.86
C ASP A 108 -1.77 21.86 12.97
N LEU A 109 -1.92 21.76 11.64
CA LEU A 109 -0.94 22.28 10.66
C LEU A 109 -1.42 23.59 10.02
N LYS A 110 -1.24 24.69 10.76
CA LYS A 110 -1.75 26.02 10.36
C LYS A 110 -0.99 26.63 9.17
N GLY A 111 0.32 26.42 9.10
CA GLY A 111 1.17 26.96 8.04
C GLY A 111 2.52 26.27 7.92
N GLU A 112 3.43 26.90 7.16
CA GLU A 112 4.74 26.32 6.81
C GLU A 112 5.64 26.07 8.04
N ALA A 113 5.51 26.89 9.08
CA ALA A 113 6.29 26.76 10.30
C ALA A 113 6.02 25.43 11.01
N GLU A 114 4.74 25.01 11.08
CA GLU A 114 4.36 23.73 11.66
C GLU A 114 4.86 22.55 10.81
N PHE A 115 4.83 22.65 9.48
CA PHE A 115 5.42 21.62 8.60
C PHE A 115 6.92 21.44 8.82
N GLN A 116 7.65 22.55 8.94
CA GLN A 116 9.08 22.52 9.21
C GLN A 116 9.37 21.96 10.62
N THR A 117 8.58 22.35 11.61
CA THR A 117 8.67 21.82 12.98
C THR A 117 8.42 20.32 13.02
N VAL A 118 7.39 19.81 12.33
CA VAL A 118 7.11 18.36 12.22
C VAL A 118 8.31 17.61 11.65
N LYS A 119 8.88 18.13 10.55
CA LYS A 119 10.06 17.56 9.92
C LYS A 119 11.25 17.51 10.88
N ASP A 120 11.51 18.62 11.57
CA ASP A 120 12.64 18.72 12.49
C ASP A 120 12.46 17.79 13.69
N VAL A 121 11.27 17.74 14.28
CA VAL A 121 10.94 16.80 15.36
C VAL A 121 11.19 15.35 14.95
N VAL A 122 10.71 14.92 13.78
CA VAL A 122 10.89 13.53 13.35
C VAL A 122 12.37 13.20 13.11
N LEU A 123 13.13 14.12 12.49
CA LEU A 123 14.56 13.92 12.26
C LEU A 123 15.34 13.90 13.59
N ASP A 124 15.00 14.78 14.53
CA ASP A 124 15.61 14.80 15.86
C ASP A 124 15.28 13.53 16.66
N CYS A 125 14.09 12.95 16.48
CA CYS A 125 13.74 11.66 17.09
C CYS A 125 14.66 10.54 16.58
N LEU A 126 14.97 10.51 15.28
CA LEU A 126 15.90 9.51 14.71
C LEU A 126 17.29 9.58 15.35
N LEU A 127 17.73 10.77 15.77
CA LEU A 127 19.01 10.96 16.46
C LEU A 127 19.01 10.28 17.84
N ASP A 128 17.88 10.27 18.54
CA ASP A 128 17.76 9.62 19.85
C ASP A 128 17.91 8.10 19.74
N PHE A 129 17.33 7.52 18.67
CA PHE A 129 17.32 6.08 18.43
C PHE A 129 18.64 5.51 17.91
N LEU A 130 19.64 6.35 17.64
CA LEU A 130 20.98 5.86 17.29
C LEU A 130 21.58 5.05 18.44
N PRO A 131 22.26 3.92 18.14
CA PRO A 131 22.85 3.06 19.15
C PRO A 131 23.95 3.78 19.94
N GLU A 132 24.21 3.28 21.15
CA GLU A 132 25.28 3.78 22.01
C GLU A 132 26.64 3.67 21.29
N GLY A 133 27.46 4.71 21.41
CA GLY A 133 28.77 4.79 20.75
C GLY A 133 28.80 5.58 19.43
N VAL A 134 27.65 5.96 18.88
CA VAL A 134 27.59 6.88 17.73
C VAL A 134 27.83 8.32 18.18
N ASN A 135 28.77 9.02 17.54
CA ASN A 135 29.00 10.44 17.81
C ASN A 135 27.84 11.27 17.21
N LYS A 136 26.90 11.67 18.07
CA LYS A 136 25.71 12.44 17.70
C LYS A 136 26.02 13.90 17.36
N GLU A 137 27.13 14.48 17.83
CA GLU A 137 27.47 15.90 17.67
C GLU A 137 27.75 16.30 16.22
N LYS A 138 28.22 15.35 15.40
CA LYS A 138 28.54 15.57 13.98
C LYS A 138 27.38 15.28 13.03
N ILE A 139 26.27 14.77 13.55
CA ILE A 139 25.13 14.32 12.75
C ILE A 139 24.16 15.49 12.61
N THR A 140 23.87 15.86 11.37
CA THR A 140 22.93 16.94 11.05
C THR A 140 21.57 16.36 10.64
N PRO A 141 20.47 17.13 10.76
CA PRO A 141 19.15 16.70 10.27
C PRO A 141 19.15 16.32 8.78
N LEU A 142 19.96 17.00 7.95
CA LEU A 142 20.11 16.67 6.54
C LEU A 142 20.72 15.28 6.34
N THR A 143 21.77 14.95 7.09
CA THR A 143 22.39 13.61 7.01
C THR A 143 21.44 12.50 7.48
N LEU A 144 20.64 12.74 8.52
CA LEU A 144 19.61 11.78 8.96
C LEU A 144 18.52 11.57 7.92
N LYS A 145 18.09 12.66 7.27
CA LYS A 145 17.13 12.60 6.17
C LYS A 145 17.66 11.72 5.04
N GLU A 146 18.89 11.95 4.59
CA GLU A 146 19.49 11.17 3.50
C GLU A 146 19.73 9.70 3.88
N ALA A 147 20.04 9.44 5.15
CA ALA A 147 20.32 8.12 5.66
C ALA A 147 19.06 7.26 5.85
N TYR A 148 18.00 7.79 6.46
CA TYR A 148 16.88 6.98 6.95
C TYR A 148 15.53 7.26 6.28
N VAL A 149 15.36 8.45 5.67
CA VAL A 149 14.08 8.82 5.05
C VAL A 149 14.06 8.36 3.60
N GLN A 150 13.15 7.43 3.30
CA GLN A 150 12.94 6.95 1.95
C GLN A 150 12.13 7.94 1.10
N LYS A 151 11.09 8.53 1.70
CA LYS A 151 10.16 9.43 1.02
C LYS A 151 9.65 10.49 1.99
N MET A 152 9.59 11.73 1.52
CA MET A 152 9.00 12.85 2.25
C MET A 152 8.04 13.59 1.32
N VAL A 153 6.83 13.85 1.78
CA VAL A 153 5.78 14.54 1.01
C VAL A 153 5.17 15.63 1.88
N LYS A 154 4.98 16.81 1.30
CA LYS A 154 4.23 17.91 1.91
C LYS A 154 3.09 18.28 0.97
N VAL A 155 1.88 18.33 1.49
CA VAL A 155 0.69 18.84 0.78
C VAL A 155 0.07 19.93 1.64
N CYS A 156 -0.01 21.14 1.08
CA CYS A 156 -0.64 22.29 1.72
C CYS A 156 -1.42 23.06 0.66
N ASN A 157 -2.72 22.78 0.58
CA ASN A 157 -3.67 23.49 -0.25
C ASN A 157 -4.99 23.71 0.53
N ASP A 158 -6.01 24.27 -0.14
CA ASP A 158 -7.26 24.64 0.53
C ASP A 158 -8.04 23.44 1.09
N SER A 159 -7.94 22.26 0.45
CA SER A 159 -8.67 21.05 0.85
C SER A 159 -7.84 20.04 1.63
N ASP A 160 -6.54 19.98 1.38
CA ASP A 160 -5.61 18.97 1.91
C ASP A 160 -4.40 19.65 2.56
N ARG A 161 -4.20 19.39 3.85
CA ARG A 161 -3.06 19.85 4.67
C ARG A 161 -2.49 18.69 5.44
N TRP A 162 -1.42 18.10 4.92
CA TRP A 162 -0.76 16.96 5.53
C TRP A 162 0.69 16.78 5.08
N SER A 163 1.47 16.13 5.94
CA SER A 163 2.87 15.76 5.72
C SER A 163 3.03 14.24 5.85
N LEU A 164 3.99 13.66 5.14
CA LEU A 164 4.33 12.25 5.25
C LEU A 164 5.84 12.08 5.24
N ILE A 165 6.35 11.29 6.19
CA ILE A 165 7.75 10.88 6.29
C ILE A 165 7.76 9.35 6.37
N SER A 166 8.27 8.71 5.32
CA SER A 166 8.40 7.25 5.22
C SER A 166 9.84 6.85 5.52
N LEU A 167 10.01 6.00 6.52
CA LEU A 167 11.29 5.50 7.00
C LEU A 167 11.60 4.15 6.33
N SER A 168 12.84 3.99 5.87
CA SER A 168 13.24 2.86 5.03
C SER A 168 13.31 1.56 5.82
N ASN A 169 12.62 0.54 5.33
CA ASN A 169 12.83 -0.85 5.74
C ASN A 169 13.09 -1.73 4.51
N ASN A 170 14.29 -2.31 4.43
CA ASN A 170 14.70 -3.10 3.26
C ASN A 170 13.89 -4.40 3.08
N SER A 171 13.08 -4.79 4.07
CA SER A 171 12.12 -5.90 3.96
C SER A 171 10.80 -5.51 3.29
N GLY A 172 10.64 -4.24 2.89
CA GLY A 172 9.41 -3.72 2.28
C GLY A 172 8.33 -3.32 3.28
N LYS A 173 8.57 -3.44 4.59
CA LYS A 173 7.65 -2.99 5.66
C LYS A 173 8.03 -1.61 6.18
N ASN A 174 7.76 -0.56 5.42
CA ASN A 174 8.17 0.78 5.80
C ASN A 174 7.33 1.32 6.97
N VAL A 175 7.89 2.26 7.71
CA VAL A 175 7.14 3.01 8.74
C VAL A 175 6.76 4.35 8.16
N GLU A 176 5.48 4.61 7.98
CA GLU A 176 4.99 5.88 7.43
C GLU A 176 4.40 6.73 8.56
N LEU A 177 5.06 7.84 8.86
CA LEU A 177 4.58 8.84 9.81
C LEU A 177 3.84 9.91 9.01
N LYS A 178 2.52 9.94 9.12
CA LYS A 178 1.64 10.85 8.41
C LYS A 178 1.04 11.86 9.38
N PHE A 179 1.30 13.14 9.17
CA PHE A 179 0.78 14.23 10.00
C PHE A 179 -0.35 14.91 9.24
N VAL A 180 -1.57 14.82 9.75
CA VAL A 180 -2.78 15.21 9.03
C VAL A 180 -3.52 16.29 9.79
N ASP A 181 -3.69 17.46 9.18
CA ASP A 181 -4.65 18.45 9.62
C ASP A 181 -5.98 18.26 8.89
N SER A 182 -5.95 18.29 7.56
CA SER A 182 -7.08 17.99 6.69
C SER A 182 -6.68 17.04 5.57
N LEU A 183 -7.53 16.06 5.28
CA LEU A 183 -7.33 15.10 4.21
C LEU A 183 -8.68 14.72 3.60
N ARG A 184 -8.88 15.09 2.33
CA ARG A 184 -10.12 14.82 1.61
C ARG A 184 -10.27 13.32 1.33
N ARG A 185 -9.21 12.70 0.83
CA ARG A 185 -9.20 11.30 0.40
C ARG A 185 -8.58 10.40 1.46
N GLN A 186 -9.43 9.75 2.24
CA GLN A 186 -8.96 8.94 3.37
C GLN A 186 -8.92 7.44 3.08
N PHE A 187 -9.61 6.95 2.04
CA PHE A 187 -9.63 5.55 1.64
C PHE A 187 -9.83 5.40 0.12
N GLU A 188 -9.53 4.21 -0.40
CA GLU A 188 -9.84 3.85 -1.80
C GLU A 188 -10.97 2.81 -1.88
N PHE A 189 -10.89 1.76 -1.05
CA PHE A 189 -11.91 0.74 -0.90
C PHE A 189 -12.28 0.57 0.59
N SER A 190 -13.42 -0.06 0.86
CA SER A 190 -13.87 -0.32 2.23
C SER A 190 -12.86 -1.13 3.04
N VAL A 191 -12.18 -2.09 2.41
CA VAL A 191 -11.23 -3.01 3.05
C VAL A 191 -9.94 -2.36 3.54
N ASP A 192 -9.66 -1.12 3.14
CA ASP A 192 -8.49 -0.33 3.59
C ASP A 192 -8.89 0.97 4.29
N SER A 193 -10.15 1.08 4.71
CA SER A 193 -10.72 2.30 5.31
C SER A 193 -10.65 2.35 6.84
N PHE A 194 -10.00 1.38 7.47
CA PHE A 194 -9.97 1.27 8.93
C PHE A 194 -8.88 2.12 9.55
N GLN A 195 -9.25 2.86 10.59
CA GLN A 195 -8.33 3.62 11.44
C GLN A 195 -8.56 3.22 12.90
N ILE A 196 -7.51 2.79 13.60
CA ILE A 196 -7.60 2.37 15.00
C ILE A 196 -6.98 3.45 15.88
N LYS A 197 -7.76 4.03 16.80
CA LYS A 197 -7.29 5.05 17.73
C LYS A 197 -6.33 4.42 18.75
N LEU A 198 -5.14 4.99 18.89
CA LEU A 198 -4.06 4.44 19.71
C LEU A 198 -3.99 5.06 21.10
N ASP A 199 -4.60 6.22 21.33
CA ASP A 199 -4.48 7.02 22.56
C ASP A 199 -4.75 6.22 23.84
N SER A 200 -5.82 5.43 23.89
CA SER A 200 -6.16 4.61 25.07
C SER A 200 -5.09 3.55 25.38
N LEU A 201 -4.48 2.98 24.34
CA LEU A 201 -3.43 1.98 24.48
C LEU A 201 -2.09 2.61 24.87
N LEU A 202 -1.77 3.77 24.28
CA LEU A 202 -0.57 4.53 24.63
C LEU A 202 -0.62 4.99 26.09
N LEU A 203 -1.77 5.51 26.54
CA LEU A 203 -1.97 5.90 27.94
C LEU A 203 -1.83 4.69 28.88
N PHE A 204 -2.35 3.52 28.49
CA PHE A 204 -2.17 2.30 29.26
C PHE A 204 -0.69 1.94 29.44
N TYR A 205 0.14 2.04 28.39
CA TYR A 205 1.58 1.79 28.50
C TYR A 205 2.31 2.77 29.42
N GLU A 206 1.79 3.99 29.59
CA GLU A 206 2.40 5.00 30.45
C GLU A 206 2.01 4.84 31.91
N CYS A 207 0.79 4.36 32.18
CA CYS A 207 0.24 4.29 33.53
C CYS A 207 0.26 2.89 34.16
N SER A 208 0.30 1.82 33.36
CA SER A 208 0.22 0.45 33.87
C SER A 208 1.60 -0.21 33.93
N GLU A 209 1.97 -0.72 35.12
CA GLU A 209 3.12 -1.61 35.30
C GLU A 209 2.80 -3.07 34.94
N ASN A 210 1.51 -3.42 34.93
CA ASN A 210 1.06 -4.79 34.66
C ASN A 210 0.84 -5.02 33.15
N PRO A 211 1.19 -6.22 32.64
CA PRO A 211 0.88 -6.60 31.27
C PRO A 211 -0.63 -6.69 31.04
N MET A 212 -1.06 -6.49 29.79
CA MET A 212 -2.48 -6.63 29.43
C MET A 212 -2.94 -8.10 29.53
N THR A 213 -4.18 -8.28 29.97
CA THR A 213 -4.88 -9.56 30.01
C THR A 213 -6.32 -9.39 29.50
N GLU A 214 -7.01 -10.50 29.23
CA GLU A 214 -8.40 -10.47 28.77
C GLU A 214 -9.33 -9.73 29.75
N THR A 215 -9.05 -9.75 31.05
CA THR A 215 -9.83 -9.02 32.06
C THR A 215 -9.28 -7.64 32.40
N PHE A 216 -8.09 -7.30 31.88
CA PHE A 216 -7.39 -6.05 32.18
C PHE A 216 -6.69 -5.52 30.93
N HIS A 217 -7.41 -4.76 30.12
CA HIS A 217 -6.92 -4.10 28.93
C HIS A 217 -7.72 -2.81 28.66
N PRO A 218 -7.14 -1.81 27.99
CA PRO A 218 -7.85 -0.58 27.65
C PRO A 218 -8.93 -0.85 26.60
N THR A 219 -10.02 -0.09 26.65
CA THR A 219 -10.99 -0.06 25.56
C THR A 219 -10.41 0.67 24.36
N ILE A 220 -10.35 0.01 23.20
CA ILE A 220 -9.78 0.57 21.97
C ILE A 220 -10.88 0.71 20.92
N ILE A 221 -10.93 1.87 20.26
CA ILE A 221 -11.93 2.18 19.24
C ILE A 221 -11.30 2.11 17.84
N GLY A 222 -11.94 1.32 16.97
CA GLY A 222 -11.73 1.34 15.53
C GLY A 222 -12.79 2.18 14.84
N GLU A 223 -12.39 2.92 13.81
CA GLU A 223 -13.25 3.73 12.96
C GLU A 223 -13.11 3.29 11.51
N SER A 224 -14.19 3.40 10.74
CA SER A 224 -14.19 3.18 9.30
C SER A 224 -14.49 4.47 8.57
N VAL A 225 -13.51 5.01 7.84
CA VAL A 225 -13.71 6.23 7.04
C VAL A 225 -14.49 5.97 5.75
N TYR A 226 -14.83 4.71 5.46
CA TYR A 226 -15.78 4.32 4.42
C TYR A 226 -17.23 4.68 4.79
N GLY A 227 -17.53 4.81 6.08
CA GLY A 227 -18.88 5.04 6.60
C GLY A 227 -19.24 4.01 7.65
N CYS A 228 -20.08 3.02 7.33
CA CYS A 228 -20.47 2.00 8.30
C CYS A 228 -19.30 1.05 8.61
N PHE A 229 -18.94 0.93 9.89
CA PHE A 229 -17.85 0.04 10.33
C PHE A 229 -18.17 -1.42 10.06
N GLN A 230 -19.37 -1.86 10.46
CA GLN A 230 -19.76 -3.26 10.34
C GLN A 230 -19.79 -3.72 8.88
N GLU A 231 -20.32 -2.88 7.99
CA GLU A 231 -20.35 -3.17 6.55
C GLU A 231 -18.93 -3.29 5.95
N ALA A 232 -18.03 -2.36 6.29
CA ALA A 232 -16.64 -2.46 5.86
C ALA A 232 -15.95 -3.71 6.43
N PHE A 233 -16.25 -4.06 7.69
CA PHE A 233 -15.71 -5.25 8.34
C PHE A 233 -16.23 -6.54 7.69
N ASP A 234 -17.51 -6.58 7.32
CA ASP A 234 -18.11 -7.69 6.57
C ASP A 234 -17.48 -7.81 5.18
N HIS A 235 -17.18 -6.69 4.50
CA HIS A 235 -16.43 -6.70 3.24
C HIS A 235 -15.02 -7.27 3.43
N LEU A 236 -14.32 -6.92 4.51
CA LEU A 236 -12.99 -7.45 4.81
C LEU A 236 -13.03 -8.97 5.06
N CYS A 237 -13.99 -9.46 5.83
CA CYS A 237 -14.14 -10.88 6.15
C CYS A 237 -14.54 -11.71 4.91
N ASN A 238 -15.44 -11.18 4.08
CA ASN A 238 -15.97 -11.88 2.91
C ASN A 238 -15.21 -11.58 1.61
N LYS A 239 -14.09 -10.85 1.71
CA LYS A 239 -13.24 -10.44 0.58
C LYS A 239 -14.01 -9.70 -0.53
N ILE A 240 -14.77 -8.69 -0.14
CA ILE A 240 -15.57 -7.87 -1.06
C ILE A 240 -14.85 -6.56 -1.40
N ILE A 241 -14.85 -6.19 -2.68
CA ILE A 241 -14.36 -4.90 -3.19
C ILE A 241 -15.57 -3.98 -3.33
N ALA A 242 -15.59 -2.94 -2.51
CA ALA A 242 -16.61 -1.90 -2.55
C ALA A 242 -15.98 -0.53 -2.27
N THR A 243 -16.52 0.51 -2.90
CA THR A 243 -16.16 1.92 -2.69
C THR A 243 -17.41 2.78 -2.81
N ARG A 244 -17.51 3.87 -2.04
CA ARG A 244 -18.62 4.83 -2.08
C ARG A 244 -18.28 6.11 -2.85
N ASN A 245 -16.99 6.35 -3.05
CA ASN A 245 -16.45 7.59 -3.60
C ASN A 245 -15.56 7.27 -4.81
N PRO A 246 -16.12 6.69 -5.89
CA PRO A 246 -15.34 6.36 -7.08
C PRO A 246 -14.62 7.59 -7.66
N GLU A 247 -15.22 8.78 -7.54
CA GLU A 247 -14.68 10.06 -8.00
C GLU A 247 -13.39 10.49 -7.29
N GLU A 248 -13.08 9.90 -6.13
CA GLU A 248 -11.89 10.20 -5.36
C GLU A 248 -10.73 9.25 -5.65
N ILE A 249 -10.99 8.12 -6.31
CA ILE A 249 -9.97 7.16 -6.70
C ILE A 249 -9.03 7.81 -7.73
N ARG A 250 -7.72 7.69 -7.50
CA ARG A 250 -6.66 8.11 -8.44
C ARG A 250 -6.16 6.94 -9.27
N GLY A 251 -5.25 7.17 -10.21
CA GLY A 251 -4.70 6.14 -11.09
C GLY A 251 -4.10 4.94 -10.35
N GLY A 252 -3.56 5.15 -9.15
CA GLY A 252 -3.08 4.06 -8.28
C GLY A 252 -4.17 3.07 -7.85
N GLY A 253 -5.44 3.48 -7.84
CA GLY A 253 -6.56 2.63 -7.45
C GLY A 253 -6.79 1.46 -8.42
N LEU A 254 -6.46 1.61 -9.71
CA LEU A 254 -6.48 0.49 -10.66
C LEU A 254 -5.51 -0.61 -10.23
N LEU A 255 -4.30 -0.22 -9.83
CA LEU A 255 -3.26 -1.15 -9.39
C LEU A 255 -3.70 -1.86 -8.11
N LYS A 256 -4.23 -1.12 -7.14
CA LYS A 256 -4.78 -1.69 -5.91
C LYS A 256 -5.96 -2.62 -6.17
N TYR A 257 -6.85 -2.25 -7.07
CA TYR A 257 -7.98 -3.09 -7.49
C TYR A 257 -7.51 -4.44 -8.03
N CYS A 258 -6.59 -4.46 -8.98
CA CYS A 258 -6.02 -5.70 -9.51
C CYS A 258 -5.29 -6.51 -8.43
N ASN A 259 -4.68 -5.84 -7.46
CA ASN A 259 -4.00 -6.46 -6.33
C ASN A 259 -4.96 -7.16 -5.35
N LEU A 260 -6.18 -6.62 -5.19
CA LEU A 260 -7.27 -7.23 -4.45
C LEU A 260 -7.80 -8.47 -5.20
N LEU A 261 -7.99 -8.37 -6.52
CA LEU A 261 -8.48 -9.49 -7.34
C LEU A 261 -7.57 -10.72 -7.23
N VAL A 262 -6.25 -10.57 -7.36
CA VAL A 262 -5.31 -11.70 -7.20
C VAL A 262 -5.23 -12.27 -5.79
N ARG A 263 -5.75 -11.56 -4.78
CA ARG A 263 -5.89 -12.06 -3.40
C ARG A 263 -7.25 -12.72 -3.14
N GLY A 264 -8.05 -12.90 -4.20
CA GLY A 264 -9.34 -13.57 -4.15
C GLY A 264 -10.50 -12.66 -3.73
N PHE A 265 -10.30 -11.34 -3.73
CA PHE A 265 -11.39 -10.40 -3.51
C PHE A 265 -12.28 -10.30 -4.76
N ARG A 266 -13.57 -10.08 -4.55
CA ARG A 266 -14.59 -10.01 -5.60
C ARG A 266 -15.41 -8.75 -5.46
N ALA A 267 -15.91 -8.21 -6.57
CA ALA A 267 -16.77 -7.05 -6.50
C ALA A 267 -18.09 -7.37 -5.80
N ALA A 268 -18.64 -6.39 -5.07
CA ALA A 268 -19.98 -6.51 -4.47
C ALA A 268 -21.07 -6.67 -5.54
N SER A 269 -20.90 -6.03 -6.71
CA SER A 269 -21.85 -6.03 -7.82
C SER A 269 -21.14 -6.06 -9.17
N GLU A 270 -21.56 -6.98 -10.05
CA GLU A 270 -21.01 -7.11 -11.42
C GLU A 270 -21.36 -5.93 -12.34
N SER A 271 -22.49 -5.26 -12.11
CA SER A 271 -22.90 -4.12 -12.94
C SER A 271 -22.09 -2.87 -12.57
N GLU A 272 -21.93 -2.61 -11.28
CA GLU A 272 -21.20 -1.45 -10.75
C GLU A 272 -19.70 -1.56 -11.03
N ILE A 273 -19.13 -2.77 -10.95
CA ILE A 273 -17.70 -2.95 -11.14
C ILE A 273 -17.24 -2.60 -12.55
N LYS A 274 -18.05 -2.87 -13.59
CA LYS A 274 -17.68 -2.50 -14.96
C LYS A 274 -17.63 -0.98 -15.13
N SER A 275 -18.50 -0.24 -14.44
CA SER A 275 -18.42 1.23 -14.40
C SER A 275 -17.16 1.69 -13.67
N LEU A 276 -16.88 1.09 -12.51
CA LEU A 276 -15.71 1.41 -11.70
C LEU A 276 -14.38 1.11 -12.43
N GLN A 277 -14.29 -0.04 -13.12
CA GLN A 277 -13.11 -0.39 -13.92
C GLN A 277 -12.86 0.62 -15.04
N ARG A 278 -13.90 1.04 -15.77
CA ARG A 278 -13.77 2.10 -16.79
C ARG A 278 -13.25 3.40 -16.17
N TYR A 279 -13.78 3.79 -15.01
CA TYR A 279 -13.32 4.97 -14.29
C TYR A 279 -11.84 4.84 -13.88
N MET A 280 -11.46 3.74 -13.23
CA MET A 280 -10.09 3.47 -12.78
C MET A 280 -9.10 3.43 -13.95
N CYS A 281 -9.44 2.78 -15.07
CA CYS A 281 -8.62 2.80 -16.29
C CYS A 281 -8.46 4.22 -16.82
N SER A 282 -9.54 4.99 -16.94
CA SER A 282 -9.48 6.36 -17.43
C SER A 282 -8.62 7.23 -16.52
N ARG A 283 -8.78 7.10 -15.20
CA ARG A 283 -8.00 7.85 -14.22
C ARG A 283 -6.53 7.46 -14.20
N PHE A 284 -6.22 6.18 -14.46
CA PHE A 284 -4.85 5.69 -14.63
C PHE A 284 -4.16 6.38 -15.82
N PHE A 285 -4.80 6.44 -16.99
CA PHE A 285 -4.21 7.10 -18.16
C PHE A 285 -4.07 8.61 -18.00
N ILE A 286 -4.97 9.27 -17.28
CA ILE A 286 -4.86 10.72 -17.07
C ILE A 286 -3.80 11.04 -16.02
N ASP A 287 -3.66 10.20 -14.97
CA ASP A 287 -2.65 10.42 -13.93
C ASP A 287 -1.24 9.96 -14.37
N PHE A 288 -1.14 9.01 -15.30
CA PHE A 288 0.11 8.48 -15.87
C PHE A 288 0.00 8.45 -17.40
N SER A 289 0.10 9.63 -18.03
CA SER A 289 -0.10 9.77 -19.47
C SER A 289 1.10 9.26 -20.29
N ASP A 290 2.30 9.32 -19.74
CA ASP A 290 3.53 8.85 -20.39
C ASP A 290 3.79 7.36 -20.14
N ILE A 291 4.24 6.64 -21.17
CA ILE A 291 4.52 5.20 -21.07
C ILE A 291 5.71 4.89 -20.14
N GLY A 292 6.71 5.79 -20.09
CA GLY A 292 7.84 5.66 -19.17
C GLY A 292 7.45 5.90 -17.72
N GLU A 293 6.48 6.79 -17.46
CA GLU A 293 5.84 6.92 -16.15
C GLU A 293 5.06 5.68 -15.75
N GLN A 294 4.25 5.13 -16.67
CA GLN A 294 3.52 3.89 -16.42
C GLN A 294 4.47 2.73 -16.10
N GLN A 295 5.56 2.57 -16.85
CA GLN A 295 6.57 1.54 -16.58
C GLN A 295 7.17 1.69 -15.18
N ARG A 296 7.70 2.88 -14.85
CA ARG A 296 8.29 3.13 -13.51
C ARG A 296 7.28 2.87 -12.41
N LYS A 297 6.02 3.25 -12.61
CA LYS A 297 4.95 3.06 -11.62
C LYS A 297 4.64 1.57 -11.42
N LEU A 298 4.55 0.79 -12.50
CA LEU A 298 4.30 -0.65 -12.44
C LEU A 298 5.47 -1.41 -11.80
N GLU A 299 6.71 -1.13 -12.23
CA GLU A 299 7.91 -1.74 -11.65
C GLU A 299 8.01 -1.44 -10.14
N SER A 300 7.80 -0.18 -9.76
CA SER A 300 7.77 0.21 -8.34
C SER A 300 6.64 -0.48 -7.59
N TYR A 301 5.45 -0.63 -8.18
CA TYR A 301 4.33 -1.32 -7.54
C TYR A 301 4.65 -2.80 -7.30
N LEU A 302 5.21 -3.50 -8.30
CA LEU A 302 5.62 -4.90 -8.20
C LEU A 302 6.69 -5.09 -7.13
N GLN A 303 7.73 -4.24 -7.13
CA GLN A 303 8.81 -4.30 -6.15
C GLN A 303 8.31 -4.07 -4.72
N ASN A 304 7.31 -3.20 -4.55
CA ASN A 304 6.77 -2.87 -3.24
C ASN A 304 5.76 -3.93 -2.75
N HIS A 305 4.80 -4.35 -3.56
CA HIS A 305 3.65 -5.14 -3.08
C HIS A 305 3.81 -6.66 -3.20
N PHE A 306 4.88 -7.13 -3.83
CA PHE A 306 5.10 -8.56 -4.09
C PHE A 306 6.43 -9.09 -3.54
N VAL A 307 7.04 -8.39 -2.57
CA VAL A 307 8.20 -8.91 -1.82
C VAL A 307 7.80 -10.23 -1.13
N GLY A 308 8.52 -11.31 -1.44
CA GLY A 308 8.20 -12.65 -0.94
C GLY A 308 6.98 -13.32 -1.60
N LEU A 309 6.37 -12.70 -2.61
CA LEU A 309 5.24 -13.22 -3.38
C LEU A 309 5.54 -13.17 -4.89
N GLU A 310 6.77 -13.53 -5.26
CA GLU A 310 7.28 -13.47 -6.64
C GLU A 310 6.36 -14.22 -7.61
N ASP A 311 5.92 -15.43 -7.24
CA ASP A 311 5.05 -16.28 -8.06
C ASP A 311 3.72 -15.61 -8.44
N ARG A 312 3.24 -14.64 -7.63
CA ARG A 312 2.00 -13.91 -7.89
C ARG A 312 2.16 -12.68 -8.79
N LYS A 313 3.39 -12.26 -9.10
CA LYS A 313 3.62 -11.09 -9.98
C LYS A 313 3.05 -11.33 -11.37
N TYR A 314 3.19 -12.53 -11.90
CA TYR A 314 2.64 -12.89 -13.21
C TYR A 314 1.10 -12.82 -13.22
N ASP A 315 0.44 -13.46 -12.25
CA ASP A 315 -1.03 -13.44 -12.12
C ASP A 315 -1.57 -12.01 -11.98
N TYR A 316 -0.86 -11.17 -11.24
CA TYR A 316 -1.20 -9.75 -11.10
C TYR A 316 -1.10 -9.00 -12.43
N LEU A 317 -0.01 -9.20 -13.18
CA LEU A 317 0.16 -8.55 -14.48
C LEU A 317 -0.88 -9.03 -15.49
N MET A 318 -1.22 -10.32 -15.49
CA MET A 318 -2.28 -10.85 -16.35
C MET A 318 -3.67 -10.33 -15.96
N THR A 319 -3.93 -10.18 -14.65
CA THR A 319 -5.17 -9.57 -14.15
C THR A 319 -5.26 -8.10 -14.58
N LEU A 320 -4.18 -7.34 -14.42
CA LEU A 320 -4.11 -5.95 -14.88
C LEU A 320 -4.30 -5.84 -16.40
N HIS A 321 -3.65 -6.71 -17.16
CA HIS A 321 -3.80 -6.80 -18.61
C HIS A 321 -5.27 -7.04 -19.01
N GLY A 322 -5.95 -8.00 -18.37
CA GLY A 322 -7.36 -8.30 -18.61
C GLY A 322 -8.26 -7.09 -18.35
N VAL A 323 -8.10 -6.44 -17.18
CA VAL A 323 -8.90 -5.26 -16.81
C VAL A 323 -8.67 -4.10 -17.79
N VAL A 324 -7.42 -3.81 -18.14
CA VAL A 324 -7.09 -2.73 -19.11
C VAL A 324 -7.64 -3.04 -20.49
N ASN A 325 -7.58 -4.30 -20.94
CA ASN A 325 -8.07 -4.69 -22.24
C ASN A 325 -9.60 -4.55 -22.34
N GLU A 326 -10.33 -5.01 -21.34
CA GLU A 326 -11.81 -5.02 -21.34
C GLU A 326 -12.44 -3.66 -21.03
N SER A 327 -11.81 -2.86 -20.16
CA SER A 327 -12.44 -1.68 -19.56
C SER A 327 -11.88 -0.35 -20.06
N THR A 328 -10.90 -0.36 -20.97
CA THR A 328 -10.43 0.88 -21.60
C THR A 328 -11.35 1.28 -22.75
N VAL A 329 -11.91 2.49 -22.67
CA VAL A 329 -12.83 3.06 -23.65
C VAL A 329 -12.13 3.27 -25.01
N CYS A 330 -12.87 3.11 -26.11
CA CYS A 330 -12.35 3.13 -27.49
C CYS A 330 -11.53 4.37 -27.88
N LEU A 331 -11.73 5.50 -27.20
CA LEU A 331 -11.03 6.76 -27.47
C LEU A 331 -9.53 6.72 -27.13
N MET A 332 -9.06 5.70 -26.40
CA MET A 332 -7.65 5.55 -25.97
C MET A 332 -7.02 4.30 -26.60
N GLY A 333 -7.32 4.01 -27.86
CA GLY A 333 -6.90 2.75 -28.50
C GLY A 333 -5.39 2.61 -28.70
N HIS A 334 -4.66 3.71 -28.88
CA HIS A 334 -3.20 3.68 -29.04
C HIS A 334 -2.50 3.48 -27.70
N GLU A 335 -2.87 4.28 -26.71
CA GLU A 335 -2.39 4.23 -25.33
C GLU A 335 -2.67 2.85 -24.73
N ARG A 336 -3.88 2.32 -24.94
CA ARG A 336 -4.25 0.96 -24.55
C ARG A 336 -3.26 -0.07 -25.08
N ARG A 337 -2.95 -0.06 -26.39
CA ARG A 337 -2.02 -1.03 -26.98
C ARG A 337 -0.61 -0.88 -26.41
N GLN A 338 -0.13 0.34 -26.21
CA GLN A 338 1.18 0.58 -25.62
C GLN A 338 1.26 0.02 -24.19
N THR A 339 0.25 0.28 -23.36
CA THR A 339 0.20 -0.22 -21.98
C THR A 339 0.03 -1.73 -21.93
N LEU A 340 -0.80 -2.34 -22.77
CA LEU A 340 -0.94 -3.79 -22.85
C LEU A 340 0.38 -4.47 -23.26
N ASN A 341 1.10 -3.89 -24.23
CA ASN A 341 2.43 -4.37 -24.63
C ASN A 341 3.44 -4.25 -23.48
N LEU A 342 3.44 -3.12 -22.76
CA LEU A 342 4.28 -2.92 -21.57
C LEU A 342 4.00 -3.98 -20.50
N ILE A 343 2.73 -4.21 -20.16
CA ILE A 343 2.34 -5.22 -19.17
C ILE A 343 2.79 -6.61 -19.62
N THR A 344 2.64 -6.94 -20.90
CA THR A 344 3.09 -8.21 -21.49
C THR A 344 4.60 -8.38 -21.38
N MET A 345 5.37 -7.35 -21.70
CA MET A 345 6.84 -7.36 -21.57
C MET A 345 7.28 -7.58 -20.12
N LEU A 346 6.64 -6.89 -19.16
CA LEU A 346 6.92 -7.09 -17.74
C LEU A 346 6.58 -8.52 -17.29
N ALA A 347 5.48 -9.10 -17.79
CA ALA A 347 5.08 -10.46 -17.43
C ALA A 347 6.05 -11.51 -17.97
N ILE A 348 6.53 -11.34 -19.21
CA ILE A 348 7.57 -12.21 -19.80
C ILE A 348 8.85 -12.10 -18.98
N ARG A 349 9.24 -10.90 -18.55
CA ARG A 349 10.42 -10.70 -17.70
C ARG A 349 10.28 -11.45 -16.36
N VAL A 350 9.13 -11.37 -15.71
CA VAL A 350 8.85 -12.11 -14.46
C VAL A 350 8.98 -13.62 -14.68
N LEU A 351 8.43 -14.16 -15.77
CA LEU A 351 8.56 -15.59 -16.09
C LEU A 351 10.02 -16.00 -16.37
N ALA A 352 10.80 -15.12 -17.01
CA ALA A 352 12.22 -15.35 -17.26
C ALA A 352 13.02 -15.38 -15.95
N GLU A 353 12.77 -14.44 -15.04
CA GLU A 353 13.40 -14.35 -13.72
C GLU A 353 13.07 -15.58 -12.85
N GLN A 354 11.90 -16.18 -13.03
CA GLN A 354 11.47 -17.41 -12.35
C GLN A 354 11.99 -18.70 -13.00
N ASN A 355 12.79 -18.62 -14.09
CA ASN A 355 13.23 -19.78 -14.89
C ASN A 355 12.07 -20.66 -15.41
N ILE A 356 10.85 -20.12 -15.50
CA ILE A 356 9.68 -20.85 -16.05
C ILE A 356 9.72 -20.84 -17.58
N ILE A 357 10.38 -19.85 -18.18
CA ILE A 357 10.72 -19.88 -19.60
C ILE A 357 11.87 -20.89 -19.77
N PRO A 358 11.68 -22.01 -20.48
CA PRO A 358 12.78 -22.93 -20.74
C PRO A 358 13.89 -22.16 -21.44
N ASN A 359 15.12 -22.30 -20.96
CA ASN A 359 16.30 -21.77 -21.62
C ASN A 359 16.24 -22.16 -23.10
N VAL A 360 16.01 -21.17 -23.97
CA VAL A 360 15.75 -21.37 -25.40
C VAL A 360 16.98 -21.93 -26.12
N ALA A 361 18.13 -22.01 -25.44
CA ALA A 361 19.31 -22.72 -25.90
C ALA A 361 19.05 -24.18 -26.27
N ASN A 362 18.04 -24.83 -25.68
CA ASN A 362 17.70 -26.24 -25.91
C ASN A 362 16.28 -26.47 -26.48
N VAL A 363 15.64 -25.46 -27.07
CA VAL A 363 14.32 -25.65 -27.69
C VAL A 363 14.52 -26.09 -29.13
N THR A 364 14.26 -27.36 -29.42
CA THR A 364 14.20 -27.88 -30.79
C THR A 364 12.83 -27.55 -31.39
N CYS A 365 12.77 -26.56 -32.28
CA CYS A 365 11.55 -26.22 -33.02
C CYS A 365 11.37 -27.18 -34.20
N TYR A 366 10.32 -28.00 -34.19
CA TYR A 366 9.93 -28.79 -35.35
C TYR A 366 9.07 -27.93 -36.28
N TYR A 367 9.66 -27.42 -37.36
CA TYR A 367 8.90 -26.76 -38.42
C TYR A 367 8.43 -27.82 -39.42
N GLN A 368 7.12 -27.95 -39.61
CA GLN A 368 6.58 -28.78 -40.68
C GLN A 368 6.66 -27.97 -42.00
N PRO A 369 7.37 -28.44 -43.04
CA PRO A 369 7.47 -27.71 -44.30
C PRO A 369 6.08 -27.46 -44.90
N ALA A 370 5.94 -26.34 -45.62
CA ALA A 370 4.71 -26.02 -46.33
C ALA A 370 4.36 -27.13 -47.35
N PRO A 371 3.06 -27.42 -47.61
CA PRO A 371 2.60 -28.63 -48.31
C PRO A 371 3.12 -28.85 -49.72
N TYR A 372 3.75 -27.85 -50.34
CA TYR A 372 4.26 -27.91 -51.71
C TYR A 372 5.74 -28.32 -51.81
N VAL A 373 6.44 -28.53 -50.70
CA VAL A 373 7.84 -28.99 -50.70
C VAL A 373 7.85 -30.51 -50.72
N ALA A 374 7.73 -31.10 -51.92
CA ALA A 374 7.78 -32.53 -52.15
C ALA A 374 9.15 -32.95 -52.70
N ASP A 375 10.24 -32.63 -51.99
CA ASP A 375 11.57 -33.16 -52.30
C ASP A 375 11.93 -34.28 -51.32
N ALA A 376 11.99 -35.50 -51.86
CA ALA A 376 12.23 -36.75 -51.13
C ALA A 376 13.67 -36.92 -50.58
N ASN A 377 14.44 -35.84 -50.47
CA ASN A 377 15.85 -35.86 -50.05
C ASN A 377 16.21 -34.80 -48.98
N PHE A 378 15.22 -34.33 -48.21
CA PHE A 378 15.47 -33.38 -47.13
C PHE A 378 15.63 -34.06 -45.77
N SER A 379 16.88 -34.38 -45.40
CA SER A 379 17.25 -34.62 -44.00
C SER A 379 17.43 -33.27 -43.30
N ASN A 380 16.34 -32.64 -42.85
CA ASN A 380 16.37 -31.35 -42.16
C ASN A 380 16.33 -31.53 -40.64
N TYR A 381 17.49 -31.71 -40.01
CA TYR A 381 17.69 -31.28 -38.63
C TYR A 381 18.44 -29.94 -38.67
N TYR A 382 17.72 -28.84 -38.64
CA TYR A 382 18.36 -27.53 -38.49
C TYR A 382 18.45 -27.21 -36.99
N ILE A 383 19.66 -27.35 -36.43
CA ILE A 383 19.96 -26.87 -35.07
C ILE A 383 20.24 -25.37 -35.20
N ALA A 384 19.29 -24.54 -34.78
CA ALA A 384 19.51 -23.11 -34.70
C ALA A 384 20.50 -22.83 -33.55
N GLN A 385 21.77 -22.58 -33.87
CA GLN A 385 22.71 -22.01 -32.91
C GLN A 385 22.36 -20.54 -32.69
N VAL A 386 21.69 -20.24 -31.57
CA VAL A 386 21.42 -18.87 -31.15
C VAL A 386 22.74 -18.28 -30.63
N GLN A 387 23.33 -17.35 -31.38
CA GLN A 387 24.42 -16.51 -30.86
C GLN A 387 23.90 -15.73 -29.65
N THR A 388 24.58 -15.87 -28.52
CA THR A 388 24.36 -15.07 -27.31
C THR A 388 24.50 -13.58 -27.65
N VAL A 389 23.38 -12.85 -27.59
CA VAL A 389 23.37 -11.40 -27.74
C VAL A 389 24.05 -10.79 -26.51
N PHE A 390 25.26 -10.26 -26.72
CA PHE A 390 26.06 -9.32 -25.92
C PHE A 390 25.83 -9.22 -24.39
N PRO A 391 26.84 -9.52 -23.55
CA PRO A 391 26.86 -9.03 -22.18
C PRO A 391 27.20 -7.53 -22.19
N CYS A 392 26.38 -6.72 -21.53
CA CYS A 392 26.67 -5.30 -21.28
C CYS A 392 27.82 -5.22 -20.27
N GLN A 393 29.07 -5.18 -20.73
CA GLN A 393 30.23 -4.89 -19.90
C GLN A 393 30.36 -3.37 -19.72
N GLN A 394 30.33 -2.92 -18.46
CA GLN A 394 30.70 -1.58 -18.06
C GLN A 394 32.18 -1.35 -18.37
N HIS A 395 32.50 -0.55 -19.39
CA HIS A 395 33.86 -0.08 -19.61
C HIS A 395 34.11 1.20 -18.81
N THR A 396 34.87 1.06 -17.71
CA THR A 396 35.64 2.16 -17.12
C THR A 396 36.70 2.60 -18.12
N TYR A 397 36.63 3.84 -18.58
CA TYR A 397 37.70 4.46 -19.38
C TYR A 397 38.97 4.60 -18.54
N SER A 398 40.06 3.97 -18.98
CA SER A 398 41.42 4.28 -18.56
C SER A 398 42.22 4.61 -19.83
N THR A 399 42.20 5.88 -20.22
CA THR A 399 43.14 6.43 -21.21
C THR A 399 44.51 6.51 -20.55
N TRP A 400 45.50 5.75 -21.02
CA TRP A 400 46.93 6.07 -21.19
C TRP A 400 47.63 4.75 -21.59
N LEU A 401 48.09 4.66 -22.83
CA LEU A 401 49.00 3.60 -23.30
C LEU A 401 50.45 4.03 -23.02
N PRO A 402 51.33 3.14 -22.52
CA PRO A 402 52.76 3.27 -22.74
C PRO A 402 53.16 2.46 -23.98
N CYS A 403 53.99 3.05 -24.83
CA CYS A 403 54.87 2.28 -25.71
C CYS A 403 56.28 2.88 -25.68
N ASN A 404 57.24 1.96 -25.61
CA ASN A 404 58.67 2.14 -25.86
C ASN A 404 58.99 2.78 -27.20
#